data_AF-A0A5K0XLW3-F1
#
_entry.id   AF-A0A5K0XLW3-F1
#
_cell.length_a   1.000
_cell.length_b   1.000
_cell.length_c   1.000
_cell.angle_alpha   90.00
_cell.angle_beta   90.00
_cell.angle_gamma   90.00
#
_symmetry.space_group_name_H-M   'P 1'
#
loop_
_entity.id
_entity.type
_entity.pdbx_description
1 polymer ?
#
loop_
_entity_poly.entity_id
_entity_poly.type
_entity_poly.pdbx_seq_one_letter_code
_entity_poly.pdbx_strand_id
1 'polypeptide(L)' 'LLGFRQSDSVCADSGTISGTMNGVRIKSWQASPSSISATNMTFDNIILKDVGNPIIIDQNYCPFKSACAQQ' A
#
# COMPACT_ATOMS: atom_id res chain seq x y z
N LEU A 1 -12.42 8.62 1.12
CA LEU A 1 -11.85 8.04 2.35
C LEU A 1 -10.59 7.26 1.98
N LEU A 2 -9.41 7.85 2.17
CA LEU A 2 -8.14 7.12 2.05
C LEU A 2 -8.02 6.24 3.29
N GLY A 3 -8.50 5.00 3.18
CA GLY A 3 -8.43 4.03 4.26
C GLY A 3 -7.01 3.48 4.38
N PHE A 4 -6.16 4.15 5.14
CA PHE A 4 -4.93 3.52 5.65
C PHE A 4 -5.33 2.60 6.80
N ARG A 5 -5.73 1.36 6.49
CA ARG A 5 -5.84 0.32 7.52
C ARG A 5 -4.46 -0.35 7.63
N GLN A 6 -3.67 0.09 8.60
CA GLN A 6 -2.47 -0.64 9.02
C GLN A 6 -2.98 -1.89 9.76
N SER A 7 -3.14 -2.99 9.03
CA SER A 7 -3.39 -4.29 9.64
C SER A 7 -2.08 -5.06 9.67
N ASP A 8 -1.71 -5.43 10.89
CA ASP A 8 -0.63 -6.32 11.33
C ASP A 8 0.68 -5.60 11.67
N SER A 9 0.79 -5.28 12.96
CA SER A 9 1.97 -4.76 13.64
C SER A 9 3.11 -5.78 13.59
N VAL A 10 4.18 -5.48 12.84
CA VAL A 10 5.52 -6.06 13.08
C VAL A 10 6.31 -5.03 13.88
N CYS A 11 6.92 -5.48 14.97
CA CYS A 11 7.76 -4.66 15.84
C CYS A 11 8.92 -4.07 15.01
N ALA A 12 8.75 -2.81 14.61
CA ALA A 12 9.77 -2.03 13.94
C ALA A 12 10.82 -1.64 14.98
N ASP A 13 11.80 -2.50 15.20
CA ASP A 13 13.07 -2.05 15.75
C ASP A 13 13.70 -1.14 14.66
N SER A 14 13.48 0.16 14.81
CA SER A 14 14.01 1.26 14.00
C SER A 14 14.17 0.97 12.49
N GLY A 15 13.11 1.22 11.72
CA GLY A 15 13.17 1.31 10.25
C GLY A 15 13.29 0.01 9.48
N THR A 16 13.38 -1.15 10.13
CA THR A 16 13.48 -2.44 9.42
C THR A 16 12.13 -3.14 9.31
N ILE A 17 11.69 -3.39 8.08
CA ILE A 17 10.60 -4.30 7.75
C ILE A 17 11.22 -5.61 7.29
N SER A 18 10.91 -6.72 7.97
CA SER A 18 11.52 -8.00 7.66
C SER A 18 10.58 -9.18 7.63
N GLY A 19 10.88 -10.16 6.76
CA GLY A 19 10.14 -11.43 6.66
C GLY A 19 8.68 -11.30 6.20
N THR A 20 8.29 -10.17 5.62
CA THR A 20 6.91 -9.91 5.19
C THR A 20 6.69 -10.20 3.71
N MET A 21 5.44 -10.43 3.31
CA MET A 21 5.09 -10.52 1.89
C MET A 21 5.21 -9.17 1.16
N ASN A 22 5.02 -8.05 1.86
CA ASN A 22 5.04 -6.71 1.27
C ASN A 22 5.76 -5.73 2.20
N GLY A 23 6.55 -4.81 1.63
CA GLY A 23 7.13 -3.68 2.35
C GLY A 23 6.18 -2.49 2.31
N VAL A 24 6.45 -1.53 1.43
CA VAL A 24 5.56 -0.38 1.20
C VAL A 24 4.46 -0.74 0.20
N ARG A 25 3.21 -0.42 0.51
CA ARG A 25 2.08 -0.66 -0.40
C ARG A 25 1.20 0.59 -0.53
N ILE A 26 1.18 1.17 -1.73
CA ILE A 26 0.31 2.29 -2.12
C ILE A 26 -0.84 1.73 -2.95
N LYS A 27 -2.07 2.15 -2.66
CA LYS A 27 -3.29 1.68 -3.33
C LYS A 27 -4.17 2.85 -3.73
N SER A 28 -4.63 2.92 -4.98
CA SER A 28 -5.76 3.78 -5.36
C SER A 28 -6.98 2.96 -5.74
N TRP A 29 -8.13 3.44 -5.31
CA TRP A 29 -9.40 2.77 -5.57
C TRP A 29 -9.81 2.97 -7.03
N GLN A 30 -10.04 1.87 -7.75
CA GLN A 30 -10.39 1.90 -9.17
C GLN A 30 -11.70 2.65 -9.43
N ALA A 31 -12.76 2.35 -8.68
CA ALA A 31 -14.07 2.99 -8.85
C ALA A 31 -14.18 4.32 -8.10
N SER A 32 -13.10 5.12 -8.12
CA SER A 32 -13.13 6.41 -7.48
C SER A 32 -14.12 7.32 -8.21
N PRO A 33 -15.09 7.94 -7.49
CA PRO A 33 -16.07 8.82 -8.13
C PRO A 33 -15.45 10.10 -8.70
N SER A 34 -14.18 10.39 -8.39
CA SER A 34 -13.42 11.51 -8.93
C SER A 34 -11.95 11.14 -9.09
N SER A 35 -11.21 11.90 -9.92
CA SER A 35 -9.76 11.79 -10.03
C SER A 35 -9.11 12.12 -8.69
N ILE A 36 -8.41 11.15 -8.10
CA ILE A 36 -7.67 11.33 -6.85
C ILE A 36 -6.18 11.33 -7.15
N SER A 37 -5.47 12.30 -6.60
CA SER A 37 -4.01 12.38 -6.65
C SER A 37 -3.42 12.26 -5.26
N ALA A 38 -2.48 11.33 -5.08
CA ALA A 38 -1.57 11.31 -3.95
C ALA A 38 -0.20 11.78 -4.46
N THR A 39 0.29 12.91 -3.96
CA THR A 39 1.55 13.52 -4.41
C THR A 39 2.43 13.84 -3.21
N ASN A 40 3.74 13.99 -3.44
CA ASN A 40 4.74 14.33 -2.41
C ASN A 40 4.81 13.33 -1.24
N MET A 41 4.78 12.03 -1.54
CA MET A 41 5.00 10.96 -0.57
C MET A 41 6.48 10.54 -0.58
N THR A 42 7.14 10.64 0.57
CA THR A 42 8.54 10.25 0.76
C THR A 42 8.62 9.10 1.75
N PHE A 43 9.36 8.06 1.38
CA PHE A 43 9.70 6.93 2.25
C PHE A 43 11.22 6.88 2.33
N ASP A 44 11.79 7.27 3.46
CA ASP A 44 13.23 7.34 3.67
C ASP A 44 13.65 6.46 4.85
N ASN A 45 14.92 6.04 4.81
CA ASN A 45 15.55 5.27 5.87
C ASN A 45 14.80 3.98 6.28
N ILE A 46 14.13 3.33 5.31
CA ILE A 46 13.45 2.03 5.49
C ILE A 46 14.36 0.91 4.98
N ILE A 47 14.66 -0.05 5.86
CA ILE A 47 15.38 -1.28 5.53
C ILE A 47 14.35 -2.37 5.26
N LEU A 48 14.36 -2.93 4.06
CA LEU A 48 13.49 -4.04 3.67
C LEU A 48 14.32 -5.32 3.61
N LYS A 49 14.19 -6.19 4.60
CA LYS A 49 15.00 -7.41 4.74
C LYS A 49 14.14 -8.66 4.54
N ASP A 50 14.49 -9.52 3.59
CA ASP A 50 13.72 -10.76 3.34
C ASP A 50 12.22 -10.49 3.07
N VAL A 51 11.93 -9.40 2.36
CA VAL A 51 10.57 -8.96 1.98
C VAL A 51 10.25 -9.41 0.57
N GLY A 52 9.12 -10.11 0.38
CA GLY A 52 8.72 -10.65 -0.93
C GLY A 52 8.45 -9.58 -1.99
N ASN A 53 7.64 -8.57 -1.65
CA ASN A 53 7.33 -7.43 -2.51
C ASN A 53 7.72 -6.12 -1.82
N PRO A 54 8.97 -5.65 -1.98
CA PRO A 54 9.50 -4.50 -1.25
C PRO A 54 8.65 -3.24 -1.38
N ILE A 55 8.20 -2.91 -2.59
CA ILE A 55 7.33 -1.76 -2.87
C ILE A 55 6.27 -2.17 -3.90
N ILE A 56 5.00 -1.90 -3.61
CA ILE A 56 3.87 -2.10 -4.53
C ILE A 56 3.09 -0.80 -4.67
N ILE A 57 2.77 -0.44 -5.92
CA ILE A 57 1.81 0.60 -6.25
C ILE A 57 0.69 -0.05 -7.07
N ASP A 58 -0.48 -0.18 -6.45
CA ASP A 58 -1.67 -0.78 -7.05
C ASP A 58 -2.69 0.33 -7.36
N GLN A 59 -2.70 0.81 -8.61
CA GLN A 59 -3.59 1.90 -8.99
C GLN A 59 -5.05 1.45 -9.26
N ASN A 60 -5.28 0.14 -9.31
CA ASN A 60 -6.58 -0.47 -9.60
C ASN A 60 -7.03 -1.33 -8.42
N TYR A 61 -6.81 -0.84 -7.20
CA TYR A 61 -7.11 -1.62 -6.01
C TYR A 61 -8.61 -1.84 -5.89
N CYS A 62 -8.99 -3.12 -5.94
CA CYS A 62 -10.36 -3.59 -5.91
C CYS A 62 -10.49 -4.81 -4.98
N PRO A 63 -10.71 -4.61 -3.67
CA PRO A 63 -10.87 -5.71 -2.71
C PRO A 63 -12.23 -6.40 -2.84
N PHE A 64 -13.24 -5.71 -3.37
CA PHE A 64 -14.58 -6.25 -3.57
C PHE A 64 -14.92 -6.20 -5.05
N LYS A 65 -14.97 -7.35 -5.72
CA LYS A 65 -15.28 -7.45 -7.15
C LYS A 65 -16.61 -6.77 -7.52
N SER A 66 -17.57 -6.73 -6.60
CA SER A 66 -18.88 -6.10 -6.79
C SER A 66 -18.85 -4.56 -6.73
N ALA A 67 -17.82 -3.96 -6.14
CA ALA A 67 -17.74 -2.52 -5.92
C ALA A 67 -16.86 -1.79 -6.95
N CYS A 68 -16.28 -2.53 -7.90
CA CYS A 68 -15.42 -1.99 -8.93
C CYS A 68 -16.15 -2.05 -10.26
N ALA A 69 -16.54 -0.88 -10.78
CA ALA A 69 -16.97 -0.77 -12.16
C ALA A 69 -15.79 -1.20 -13.04
N GLN A 70 -15.98 -2.30 -13.79
CA GLN A 70 -15.04 -2.72 -14.82
C GLN A 70 -14.87 -1.53 -15.76
N GLN A 71 -13.64 -1.03 -15.88
CA GLN A 71 -13.29 -0.01 -16.87
C GLN A 71 -13.11 -0.67 -18.23
#